data_AF-A0A9P4W806-F1
#
_entry.id   AF-A0A9P4W806-F1
#
_cell.length_a   1.000
_cell.length_b   1.000
_cell.length_c   1.000
_cell.angle_alpha   90.00
_cell.angle_beta   90.00
_cell.angle_gamma   90.00
#
_symmetry.space_group_name_H-M   'P 1'
#
loop_
_entity.id
_entity.type
_entity.pdbx_description
1 polymer ?
#
loop_
_entity_poly.entity_id
_entity_poly.type
_entity_poly.pdbx_seq_one_letter_code
_entity_poly.pdbx_strand_id
1 'polypeptide(L)'
;MPCVSEIIYSRDATVQAFRDYFKFLMAMYLDESVVVEPPEDGWDTINPIGWANFDKTDKVIDLLRHLPYINMDINIAPDCEFVDWHTIPVEMDGTDIKEATEPDPEDATIPFHIVGLTLQNTRGLTFLLDTELGVIYWRECMSEAKNEILEVEWRAGSGIWEITGFFEMLKANFKSLNFVPFRPDKFKAAWYGRSAEAQETLEGVQKIYKDHGWPDLMRYRKDDCLAAIEAYLKTRD
;
A
#
# COMPACT_ATOMS: atom_id res chain seq x y z
N MET A 1 3.10 -11.82 -17.58
CA MET A 1 3.64 -11.94 -16.22
C MET A 1 4.61 -13.10 -16.22
N PRO A 2 5.83 -12.97 -15.68
CA PRO A 2 6.71 -14.12 -15.50
C PRO A 2 5.99 -15.19 -14.66
N CYS A 3 6.32 -16.45 -14.87
CA CYS A 3 5.81 -17.51 -14.01
C CYS A 3 6.31 -17.25 -12.58
N VAL A 4 5.47 -17.44 -11.55
CA VAL A 4 5.85 -17.22 -10.14
C VAL A 4 7.12 -18.01 -9.77
N SER A 5 7.36 -19.15 -10.42
CA SER A 5 8.55 -19.99 -10.24
C SER A 5 9.87 -19.36 -10.72
N GLU A 6 9.83 -18.26 -11.46
CA GLU A 6 11.03 -17.54 -11.95
C GLU A 6 11.38 -16.31 -11.09
N ILE A 7 10.51 -15.95 -10.15
CA ILE A 7 10.71 -14.80 -9.26
C ILE A 7 11.65 -15.23 -8.14
N ILE A 8 12.65 -14.40 -7.87
CA ILE A 8 13.59 -14.59 -6.76
C ILE A 8 13.48 -13.37 -5.86
N TYR A 9 13.11 -13.60 -4.60
CA TYR A 9 13.05 -12.53 -3.62
C TYR A 9 14.43 -11.85 -3.44
N SER A 10 14.40 -10.52 -3.40
CA SER A 10 15.54 -9.69 -3.02
C SER A 10 15.05 -8.57 -2.10
N ARG A 11 15.62 -8.49 -0.89
CA ARG A 11 15.33 -7.44 0.08
C ARG A 11 15.65 -6.07 -0.50
N ASP A 12 16.83 -5.89 -1.06
CA ASP A 12 17.27 -4.59 -1.56
C ASP A 12 16.41 -4.12 -2.75
N ALA A 13 16.02 -5.04 -3.64
CA ALA A 13 15.08 -4.73 -4.72
C ALA A 13 13.69 -4.37 -4.19
N THR A 14 13.23 -5.07 -3.14
CA THR A 14 11.97 -4.77 -2.45
C THR A 14 12.01 -3.37 -1.85
N VAL A 15 13.01 -3.06 -1.04
CA VAL A 15 13.20 -1.75 -0.42
C VAL A 15 13.27 -0.65 -1.49
N GLN A 16 13.98 -0.89 -2.58
CA GLN A 16 14.05 0.06 -3.70
C GLN A 16 12.67 0.28 -4.35
N ALA A 17 11.86 -0.77 -4.51
CA ALA A 17 10.51 -0.66 -5.06
C ALA A 17 9.60 0.20 -4.18
N PHE A 18 9.68 0.05 -2.84
CA PHE A 18 8.97 0.92 -1.90
C PHE A 18 9.44 2.37 -1.99
N ARG A 19 10.76 2.63 -2.02
CA ARG A 19 11.31 3.99 -2.18
C ARG A 19 10.83 4.64 -3.47
N ASP A 20 10.88 3.93 -4.58
CA ASP A 20 10.45 4.45 -5.88
C ASP A 20 8.94 4.69 -5.92
N TYR A 21 8.18 3.89 -5.19
CA TYR A 21 6.75 4.09 -5.02
C TYR A 21 6.43 5.33 -4.17
N PHE A 22 7.07 5.50 -3.02
CA PHE A 22 6.86 6.67 -2.18
C PHE A 22 7.34 7.96 -2.85
N LYS A 23 8.45 7.93 -3.60
CA LYS A 23 8.86 9.05 -4.46
C LYS A 23 7.79 9.41 -5.48
N PHE A 24 7.13 8.43 -6.08
CA PHE A 24 6.01 8.68 -6.97
C PHE A 24 4.83 9.33 -6.24
N LEU A 25 4.46 8.85 -5.05
CA LEU A 25 3.38 9.46 -4.27
C LEU A 25 3.72 10.90 -3.82
N MET A 26 4.97 11.17 -3.43
CA MET A 26 5.46 12.52 -3.12
C MET A 26 5.40 13.45 -4.34
N ALA A 27 5.77 12.94 -5.52
CA ALA A 27 5.65 13.72 -6.75
C ALA A 27 4.20 14.04 -7.12
N MET A 28 3.24 13.19 -6.72
CA MET A 28 1.83 13.37 -7.03
C MET A 28 1.08 14.21 -5.99
N TYR A 29 1.14 13.88 -4.70
CA TYR A 29 0.30 14.53 -3.70
C TYR A 29 0.85 14.52 -2.26
N LEU A 30 1.73 13.59 -1.88
CA LEU A 30 2.27 13.55 -0.51
C LEU A 30 3.30 14.64 -0.26
N ASP A 31 3.32 15.20 0.94
CA ASP A 31 4.42 16.06 1.38
C ASP A 31 5.72 15.23 1.49
N GLU A 32 6.89 15.81 1.21
CA GLU A 32 8.14 15.05 1.28
C GLU A 32 8.57 14.74 2.72
N SER A 33 8.15 15.56 3.69
CA SER A 33 8.54 15.44 5.10
C SER A 33 7.91 14.25 5.83
N VAL A 34 6.89 13.61 5.24
CA VAL A 34 6.19 12.48 5.87
C VAL A 34 6.88 11.15 5.63
N VAL A 35 7.74 11.04 4.61
CA VAL A 35 8.48 9.80 4.33
C VAL A 35 9.75 9.79 5.17
N VAL A 36 9.93 8.73 5.97
CA VAL A 36 11.11 8.51 6.80
C VAL A 36 11.93 7.35 6.27
N GLU A 37 13.25 7.54 6.17
CA GLU A 37 14.20 6.53 5.68
C GLU A 37 14.84 5.79 6.85
N PRO A 38 15.05 4.47 6.74
CA PRO A 38 15.75 3.68 7.75
C PRO A 38 17.22 4.10 7.86
N PRO A 39 17.83 3.93 9.04
CA PRO A 39 19.29 3.90 9.19
C PRO A 39 19.94 2.82 8.30
N GLU A 40 21.26 2.90 8.11
CA GLU A 40 22.02 1.93 7.29
C GLU A 40 21.86 0.49 7.81
N ASP A 41 21.86 0.31 9.14
CA ASP A 41 21.67 -0.98 9.82
C ASP A 41 20.17 -1.30 10.12
N GLY A 42 19.26 -0.51 9.56
CA GLY A 42 17.82 -0.60 9.74
C GLY A 42 17.31 -0.01 11.06
N TRP A 43 16.00 -0.05 11.23
CA TRP A 43 15.31 0.50 12.40
C TRP A 43 15.55 -0.33 13.67
N ASP A 44 16.14 0.29 14.69
CA ASP A 44 16.40 -0.39 15.97
C ASP A 44 15.15 -0.67 16.81
N THR A 45 14.04 0.02 16.53
CA THR A 45 12.75 -0.26 17.19
C THR A 45 12.16 -1.59 16.75
N ILE A 46 12.49 -2.07 15.55
CA ILE A 46 12.05 -3.37 15.04
C ILE A 46 13.16 -4.37 15.37
N ASN A 47 13.02 -5.11 16.48
CA ASN A 47 14.03 -6.06 16.92
C ASN A 47 13.44 -7.46 17.17
N PRO A 48 14.23 -8.55 17.02
CA PRO A 48 13.73 -9.93 17.15
C PRO A 48 13.23 -10.33 18.56
N ILE A 49 13.48 -9.50 19.58
CA ILE A 49 13.07 -9.76 20.97
C ILE A 49 11.80 -8.96 21.32
N GLY A 50 11.46 -7.94 20.51
CA GLY A 50 10.21 -7.20 20.59
C GLY A 50 9.05 -8.02 20.02
N TRP A 51 7.83 -7.56 20.31
CA TRP A 51 6.59 -8.17 19.84
C TRP A 51 6.46 -9.66 20.19
N ALA A 52 6.36 -9.96 21.49
CA ALA A 52 6.17 -11.34 21.95
C ALA A 52 5.04 -12.03 21.16
N ASN A 53 5.23 -13.27 20.72
CA ASN A 53 4.28 -14.02 19.84
C ASN A 53 4.21 -13.55 18.37
N PHE A 54 5.08 -12.64 17.94
CA PHE A 54 5.29 -12.34 16.52
C PHE A 54 6.24 -13.36 15.90
N ASP A 55 5.67 -14.44 15.37
CA ASP A 55 6.35 -15.65 14.90
C ASP A 55 6.86 -15.56 13.44
N LYS A 56 7.03 -14.34 12.92
CA LYS A 56 7.54 -14.13 11.55
C LYS A 56 9.03 -14.45 11.46
N THR A 57 9.45 -14.88 10.27
CA THR A 57 10.85 -15.25 10.03
C THR A 57 11.82 -14.07 10.17
N ASP A 58 13.09 -14.36 10.47
CA ASP A 58 14.16 -13.34 10.51
C ASP A 58 14.25 -12.52 9.22
N LYS A 59 13.92 -13.12 8.07
CA LYS A 59 13.90 -12.44 6.76
C LYS A 59 12.79 -11.38 6.68
N VAL A 60 11.64 -11.63 7.29
CA VAL A 60 10.55 -10.64 7.41
C VAL A 60 10.99 -9.50 8.32
N ILE A 61 11.54 -9.81 9.50
CA ILE A 61 12.03 -8.80 10.45
C ILE A 61 13.11 -7.92 9.80
N ASP A 62 14.06 -8.55 9.11
CA ASP A 62 15.12 -7.87 8.39
C ASP A 62 14.57 -6.98 7.26
N LEU A 63 13.55 -7.42 6.51
CA LEU A 63 12.87 -6.55 5.54
C LEU A 63 12.24 -5.32 6.22
N LEU A 64 11.40 -5.53 7.25
CA LEU A 64 10.71 -4.44 7.94
C LEU A 64 11.68 -3.42 8.52
N ARG A 65 12.81 -3.86 9.09
CA ARG A 65 13.89 -2.97 9.56
C ARG A 65 14.43 -2.04 8.46
N HIS A 66 14.39 -2.44 7.20
CA HIS A 66 15.01 -1.70 6.09
C HIS A 66 14.00 -1.05 5.13
N LEU A 67 12.70 -1.09 5.42
CA LEU A 67 11.71 -0.36 4.64
C LEU A 67 11.72 1.13 5.01
N PRO A 68 11.51 2.05 4.03
CA PRO A 68 11.03 3.38 4.34
C PRO A 68 9.59 3.30 4.87
N TYR A 69 9.20 4.25 5.70
CA TYR A 69 7.84 4.38 6.23
C TYR A 69 7.25 5.77 5.99
N ILE A 70 5.95 5.90 6.21
CA ILE A 70 5.22 7.16 6.10
C ILE A 70 4.69 7.48 7.50
N ASN A 71 5.24 8.53 8.12
CA ASN A 71 4.89 8.98 9.47
C ASN A 71 3.59 9.80 9.45
N MET A 72 2.52 9.17 8.96
CA MET A 72 1.17 9.69 8.86
C MET A 72 0.23 8.53 8.52
N ASP A 73 -0.96 8.52 9.11
CA ASP A 73 -2.02 7.59 8.73
C ASP A 73 -2.48 7.90 7.30
N ILE A 74 -2.01 7.09 6.34
CA ILE A 74 -2.37 7.23 4.94
C ILE A 74 -2.77 5.90 4.33
N ASN A 75 -3.56 5.97 3.27
CA ASN A 75 -3.76 4.78 2.44
C ASN A 75 -2.78 4.82 1.25
N ILE A 76 -2.07 3.72 1.01
CA ILE A 76 -1.19 3.60 -0.16
C ILE A 76 -1.95 3.17 -1.41
N ALA A 77 -3.12 2.56 -1.24
CA ALA A 77 -4.10 2.33 -2.30
C ALA A 77 -5.51 2.54 -1.71
N PRO A 78 -6.59 2.57 -2.50
CA PRO A 78 -7.93 2.76 -1.94
C PRO A 78 -8.26 1.76 -0.82
N ASP A 79 -8.67 2.33 0.32
CA ASP A 79 -8.93 1.65 1.58
C ASP A 79 -7.73 0.86 2.18
N CYS A 80 -6.51 0.95 1.60
CA CYS A 80 -5.35 0.19 2.06
C CYS A 80 -4.41 1.06 2.91
N GLU A 81 -4.70 1.16 4.22
CA GLU A 81 -3.89 1.92 5.20
C GLU A 81 -2.54 1.25 5.45
N PHE A 82 -1.44 1.95 5.20
CA PHE A 82 -0.09 1.37 5.30
C PHE A 82 0.41 1.38 6.74
N VAL A 83 0.98 0.27 7.18
CA VAL A 83 1.46 0.11 8.55
C VAL A 83 2.88 0.68 8.68
N ASP A 84 3.05 1.68 9.55
CA ASP A 84 4.35 2.14 10.00
C ASP A 84 4.90 1.24 11.12
N TRP A 85 5.47 0.11 10.72
CA TRP A 85 6.00 -0.90 11.65
C TRP A 85 7.09 -0.37 12.58
N HIS A 86 7.85 0.66 12.16
CA HIS A 86 8.91 1.24 12.99
C HIS A 86 8.36 1.92 14.24
N THR A 87 7.11 2.38 14.20
CA THR A 87 6.45 3.09 15.31
C THR A 87 5.69 2.18 16.27
N ILE A 88 5.52 0.89 15.94
CA ILE A 88 4.79 -0.05 16.80
C ILE A 88 5.57 -0.27 18.11
N PRO A 89 4.94 -0.09 19.29
CA PRO A 89 5.59 -0.31 20.57
C PRO A 89 6.15 -1.73 20.72
N VAL A 90 7.37 -1.85 21.23
CA VAL A 90 8.08 -3.14 21.35
C VAL A 90 7.40 -4.12 22.30
N GLU A 91 6.60 -3.60 23.24
CA GLU A 91 5.83 -4.34 24.24
C GLU A 91 4.48 -4.85 23.75
N MET A 92 4.03 -4.46 22.56
CA MET A 92 2.78 -4.94 21.97
C MET A 92 2.84 -6.45 21.73
N ASP A 93 1.73 -7.17 21.92
CA ASP A 93 1.67 -8.59 21.60
C ASP A 93 1.65 -8.77 20.07
N GLY A 94 2.54 -9.61 19.56
CA GLY A 94 2.61 -9.97 18.15
C GLY A 94 1.36 -10.63 17.61
N THR A 95 0.54 -11.24 18.48
CA THR A 95 -0.78 -11.75 18.12
C THR A 95 -1.71 -10.61 17.74
N ASP A 96 -1.78 -9.54 18.55
CA ASP A 96 -2.59 -8.35 18.26
C ASP A 96 -2.15 -7.67 16.96
N ILE A 97 -0.83 -7.61 16.72
CA ILE A 97 -0.28 -7.05 15.48
C ILE A 97 -0.68 -7.90 14.25
N LYS A 98 -0.62 -9.23 14.36
CA LYS A 98 -1.08 -10.12 13.28
C LYS A 98 -2.58 -9.96 13.06
N GLU A 99 -3.40 -9.93 14.11
CA GLU A 99 -4.84 -9.68 13.98
C GLU A 99 -5.16 -8.34 13.30
N ALA A 100 -4.34 -7.30 13.51
CA ALA A 100 -4.53 -6.01 12.86
C ALA A 100 -4.13 -5.99 11.37
N THR A 101 -3.21 -6.86 10.95
CA THR A 101 -2.53 -6.78 9.63
C THR A 101 -2.74 -8.01 8.74
N GLU A 102 -3.30 -9.09 9.27
CA GLU A 102 -3.44 -10.38 8.60
C GLU A 102 -4.83 -10.96 8.83
N PRO A 103 -5.39 -11.69 7.85
CA PRO A 103 -6.69 -12.34 7.97
C PRO A 103 -6.89 -13.12 9.27
N ASP A 104 -8.16 -13.19 9.71
CA ASP A 104 -8.53 -14.01 10.85
C ASP A 104 -8.02 -15.46 10.66
N PRO A 105 -7.35 -16.06 11.66
CA PRO A 105 -6.88 -17.44 11.58
C PRO A 105 -7.97 -18.47 11.29
N GLU A 106 -9.23 -18.20 11.61
CA GLU A 106 -10.40 -19.02 11.23
C GLU A 106 -10.67 -18.97 9.71
N ASP A 107 -10.37 -17.85 9.06
CA ASP A 107 -10.51 -17.68 7.60
C ASP A 107 -9.28 -18.17 6.84
N ALA A 108 -8.07 -17.88 7.35
CA ALA A 108 -6.82 -18.27 6.70
C ALA A 108 -5.60 -18.18 7.64
N THR A 109 -4.85 -19.28 7.76
CA THR A 109 -3.54 -19.26 8.43
C THR A 109 -2.44 -18.73 7.49
N ILE A 110 -1.79 -17.64 7.88
CA ILE A 110 -0.73 -16.99 7.10
C ILE A 110 0.66 -17.58 7.45
N PRO A 111 1.43 -18.09 6.47
CA PRO A 111 2.79 -18.57 6.70
C PRO A 111 3.74 -17.52 7.29
N PHE A 112 4.71 -17.94 8.09
CA PHE A 112 5.63 -17.04 8.82
C PHE A 112 6.59 -16.21 7.93
N HIS A 113 6.80 -16.62 6.68
CA HIS A 113 7.58 -15.84 5.70
C HIS A 113 6.74 -14.75 5.01
N ILE A 114 5.45 -14.63 5.35
CA ILE A 114 4.51 -13.66 4.83
C ILE A 114 4.12 -12.67 5.93
N VAL A 115 4.01 -11.40 5.58
CA VAL A 115 3.63 -10.33 6.51
C VAL A 115 2.61 -9.38 5.89
N GLY A 116 1.66 -8.94 6.70
CA GLY A 116 0.76 -7.84 6.35
C GLY A 116 1.49 -6.51 6.16
N LEU A 117 1.15 -5.75 5.14
CA LEU A 117 1.67 -4.39 4.92
C LEU A 117 0.63 -3.31 5.24
N THR A 118 -0.64 -3.69 5.32
CA THR A 118 -1.75 -2.78 5.52
C THR A 118 -2.66 -3.26 6.64
N LEU A 119 -3.34 -2.33 7.31
CA LEU A 119 -4.36 -2.70 8.29
C LEU A 119 -5.53 -3.44 7.61
N GLN A 120 -6.11 -4.39 8.33
CA GLN A 120 -7.37 -4.98 7.93
C GLN A 120 -8.48 -3.94 8.03
N ASN A 121 -9.01 -3.54 6.89
CA ASN A 121 -10.19 -2.68 6.84
C ASN A 121 -11.49 -3.50 6.79
N THR A 122 -12.63 -2.82 6.86
CA THR A 122 -13.96 -3.44 6.79
C THR A 122 -14.28 -4.19 5.48
N ARG A 123 -13.41 -4.11 4.47
CA ARG A 123 -13.55 -4.79 3.17
C ARG A 123 -12.53 -5.93 2.98
N GLY A 124 -11.67 -6.21 3.96
CA GLY A 124 -10.65 -7.26 3.87
C GLY A 124 -9.55 -7.00 2.83
N LEU A 125 -9.39 -5.74 2.39
CA LEU A 125 -8.34 -5.37 1.43
C LEU A 125 -7.01 -5.29 2.16
N THR A 126 -6.23 -6.36 2.06
CA THR A 126 -4.95 -6.48 2.74
C THR A 126 -3.84 -6.82 1.76
N PHE A 127 -2.70 -6.15 1.90
CA PHE A 127 -1.47 -6.51 1.19
C PHE A 127 -0.66 -7.47 2.04
N LEU A 128 -0.39 -8.67 1.51
CA LEU A 128 0.47 -9.66 2.16
C LEU A 128 1.74 -9.82 1.32
N LEU A 129 2.91 -9.54 1.89
CA LEU A 129 4.20 -9.66 1.20
C LEU A 129 4.87 -10.97 1.56
N ASP A 130 5.26 -11.74 0.54
CA ASP A 130 5.93 -13.02 0.67
C ASP A 130 7.43 -12.91 0.38
N THR A 131 8.24 -13.15 1.41
CA THR A 131 9.71 -13.04 1.37
C THR A 131 10.42 -14.31 0.88
N GLU A 132 9.68 -15.38 0.57
CA GLU A 132 10.20 -16.56 -0.12
C GLU A 132 10.03 -16.44 -1.63
N LEU A 133 8.84 -16.01 -2.07
CA LEU A 133 8.51 -15.91 -3.50
C LEU A 133 8.84 -14.54 -4.11
N GLY A 134 8.90 -13.47 -3.31
CA GLY A 134 9.11 -12.11 -3.84
C GLY A 134 7.86 -11.55 -4.52
N VAL A 135 6.70 -11.82 -3.95
CA VAL A 135 5.40 -11.39 -4.46
C VAL A 135 4.60 -10.66 -3.39
N ILE A 136 3.63 -9.87 -3.83
CA ILE A 136 2.57 -9.31 -2.98
C ILE A 136 1.24 -9.93 -3.41
N TYR A 137 0.50 -10.40 -2.42
CA TYR A 137 -0.90 -10.76 -2.56
C TYR A 137 -1.76 -9.56 -2.16
N TRP A 138 -2.66 -9.17 -3.04
CA TRP A 138 -3.72 -8.24 -2.69
C TRP A 138 -5.01 -9.04 -2.48
N ARG A 139 -5.35 -9.29 -1.21
CA ARG A 139 -6.55 -10.01 -0.82
C ARG A 139 -7.80 -9.15 -1.09
N GLU A 140 -8.88 -9.80 -1.50
CA GLU A 140 -10.15 -9.17 -1.91
C GLU A 140 -9.99 -8.09 -3.01
N CYS A 141 -8.89 -8.16 -3.78
CA CYS A 141 -8.69 -7.26 -4.91
C CYS A 141 -9.88 -7.37 -5.88
N MET A 142 -10.52 -6.25 -6.20
CA MET A 142 -11.70 -6.22 -7.07
C MET A 142 -11.36 -6.79 -8.46
N SER A 143 -12.28 -7.59 -9.00
CA SER A 143 -12.11 -8.68 -9.97
C SER A 143 -11.35 -8.43 -11.29
N GLU A 144 -11.04 -7.18 -11.65
CA GLU A 144 -10.43 -6.83 -12.95
C GLU A 144 -8.91 -7.06 -13.00
N ALA A 145 -8.27 -7.24 -11.84
CA ALA A 145 -6.82 -7.45 -11.71
C ALA A 145 -6.42 -8.89 -11.32
N LYS A 146 -7.38 -9.82 -11.28
CA LYS A 146 -7.16 -11.18 -10.77
C LYS A 146 -6.41 -12.07 -11.76
N ASN A 147 -5.27 -12.60 -11.35
CA ASN A 147 -4.78 -13.90 -11.83
C ASN A 147 -5.14 -14.92 -10.74
N GLU A 148 -6.15 -15.75 -10.98
CA GLU A 148 -6.58 -16.75 -10.00
C GLU A 148 -5.50 -17.83 -9.83
N ILE A 149 -4.99 -17.99 -8.61
CA ILE A 149 -4.22 -19.17 -8.21
C ILE A 149 -5.09 -19.98 -7.25
N LEU A 150 -5.49 -21.18 -7.69
CA LEU A 150 -6.35 -22.11 -6.94
C LEU A 150 -5.56 -22.98 -5.93
N GLU A 151 -4.31 -22.66 -5.65
CA GLU A 151 -3.37 -23.66 -5.10
C GLU A 151 -3.38 -23.76 -3.56
N VAL A 152 -3.84 -22.75 -2.81
CA VAL A 152 -3.91 -22.80 -1.32
C VAL A 152 -5.03 -21.90 -0.79
N GLU A 153 -5.77 -22.35 0.24
CA GLU A 153 -6.93 -21.66 0.84
C GLU A 153 -6.65 -20.19 1.21
N TRP A 154 -5.49 -19.88 1.81
CA TRP A 154 -5.17 -18.50 2.18
C TRP A 154 -4.94 -17.55 0.99
N ARG A 155 -4.63 -18.09 -0.20
CA ARG A 155 -4.43 -17.36 -1.47
C ARG A 155 -5.74 -17.16 -2.24
N ALA A 156 -6.81 -17.86 -1.86
CA ALA A 156 -8.08 -17.78 -2.55
C ALA A 156 -8.58 -16.33 -2.61
N GLY A 157 -9.11 -15.92 -3.77
CA GLY A 157 -9.64 -14.56 -3.98
C GLY A 157 -8.59 -13.44 -4.12
N SER A 158 -7.30 -13.73 -3.93
CA SER A 158 -6.23 -12.72 -4.02
C SER A 158 -5.69 -12.57 -5.42
N GLY A 159 -5.36 -11.35 -5.82
CA GLY A 159 -4.46 -11.12 -6.95
C GLY A 159 -3.00 -11.27 -6.51
N ILE A 160 -2.12 -11.68 -7.41
CA ILE A 160 -0.70 -11.90 -7.15
C ILE A 160 0.16 -11.13 -8.15
N TRP A 161 1.18 -10.46 -7.63
CA TRP A 161 2.15 -9.72 -8.45
C TRP A 161 3.56 -9.90 -7.89
N GLU A 162 4.56 -9.94 -8.77
CA GLU A 162 5.94 -9.64 -8.38
C GLU A 162 6.00 -8.25 -7.73
N ILE A 163 6.79 -8.08 -6.68
CA ILE A 163 6.80 -6.86 -5.84
C ILE A 163 6.95 -5.57 -6.66
N THR A 164 7.90 -5.52 -7.59
CA THR A 164 8.11 -4.33 -8.45
C THR A 164 6.90 -4.11 -9.36
N GLY A 165 6.43 -5.17 -10.02
CA GLY A 165 5.24 -5.16 -10.86
C GLY A 165 3.98 -4.73 -10.11
N PHE A 166 3.85 -5.06 -8.83
CA PHE A 166 2.76 -4.62 -7.98
C PHE A 166 2.73 -3.09 -7.85
N PHE A 167 3.87 -2.49 -7.49
CA PHE A 167 3.97 -1.03 -7.36
C PHE A 167 3.82 -0.32 -8.71
N GLU A 168 4.30 -0.89 -9.81
CA GLU A 168 4.05 -0.32 -11.14
C GLU A 168 2.56 -0.37 -11.52
N MET A 169 1.84 -1.43 -11.13
CA MET A 169 0.38 -1.52 -11.29
C MET A 169 -0.33 -0.44 -10.46
N LEU A 170 0.08 -0.19 -9.21
CA LEU A 170 -0.48 0.90 -8.41
C LEU A 170 -0.21 2.26 -9.07
N LYS A 171 1.04 2.54 -9.46
CA LYS A 171 1.42 3.77 -10.18
C LYS A 171 0.60 3.97 -11.44
N ALA A 172 0.36 2.91 -12.23
CA ALA A 172 -0.45 2.98 -13.44
C ALA A 172 -1.89 3.44 -13.14
N ASN A 173 -2.50 2.93 -12.07
CA ASN A 173 -3.85 3.34 -11.65
C ASN A 173 -3.90 4.79 -11.13
N PHE A 174 -2.85 5.29 -10.48
CA PHE A 174 -2.74 6.71 -10.14
C PHE A 174 -2.56 7.60 -11.38
N LYS A 175 -1.72 7.18 -12.34
CA LYS A 175 -1.50 7.90 -13.60
C LYS A 175 -2.77 8.02 -14.44
N SER A 176 -3.60 6.97 -14.48
CA SER A 176 -4.90 6.99 -15.16
C SER A 176 -6.01 7.67 -14.36
N LEU A 177 -5.75 8.06 -13.11
CA LEU A 177 -6.73 8.56 -12.15
C LEU A 177 -7.87 7.55 -11.88
N ASN A 178 -7.57 6.26 -11.95
CA ASN A 178 -8.41 5.22 -11.37
C ASN A 178 -8.33 5.24 -9.84
N PHE A 179 -7.13 5.52 -9.32
CA PHE A 179 -6.91 5.91 -7.93
C PHE A 179 -6.78 7.42 -7.85
N VAL A 180 -7.73 8.04 -7.15
CA VAL A 180 -7.80 9.50 -7.03
C VAL A 180 -7.57 9.90 -5.58
N PRO A 181 -6.40 10.50 -5.25
CA PRO A 181 -6.18 11.12 -3.96
C PRO A 181 -7.01 12.38 -3.84
N PHE A 182 -7.89 12.44 -2.83
CA PHE A 182 -8.61 13.67 -2.48
C PHE A 182 -7.83 14.46 -1.44
N ARG A 183 -7.22 13.73 -0.49
CA ARG A 183 -6.31 14.17 0.57
C ARG A 183 -5.40 12.98 0.93
N PRO A 184 -4.28 13.19 1.65
CA PRO A 184 -3.43 12.08 2.10
C PRO A 184 -4.15 10.99 2.90
N ASP A 185 -5.23 11.35 3.61
CA ASP A 185 -6.07 10.47 4.43
C ASP A 185 -7.32 9.95 3.70
N LYS A 186 -7.60 10.42 2.47
CA LYS A 186 -8.86 10.12 1.77
C LYS A 186 -8.63 9.78 0.31
N PHE A 187 -8.73 8.48 0.00
CA PHE A 187 -8.66 7.94 -1.36
C PHE A 187 -10.02 7.51 -1.84
N LYS A 188 -10.21 7.61 -3.16
CA LYS A 188 -11.44 7.20 -3.81
C LYS A 188 -11.10 6.44 -5.09
N ALA A 189 -11.40 5.14 -5.15
CA ALA A 189 -11.26 4.33 -6.36
C ALA A 189 -12.41 4.56 -7.34
N ALA A 190 -12.13 4.85 -8.61
CA ALA A 190 -13.13 5.26 -9.59
C ALA A 190 -14.28 4.24 -9.78
N TRP A 191 -14.03 2.96 -9.50
CA TRP A 191 -14.99 1.86 -9.66
C TRP A 191 -15.87 1.58 -8.44
N TYR A 192 -15.74 2.30 -7.33
CA TYR A 192 -16.68 2.12 -6.22
C TYR A 192 -18.07 2.62 -6.62
N GLY A 193 -19.10 1.81 -6.35
CA GLY A 193 -20.50 2.23 -6.47
C GLY A 193 -20.76 3.46 -5.60
N ARG A 194 -21.39 4.48 -6.19
CA ARG A 194 -21.51 5.82 -5.59
C ARG A 194 -22.88 6.43 -5.85
N SER A 195 -23.29 7.34 -4.97
CA SER A 195 -24.35 8.29 -5.29
C SER A 195 -23.93 9.18 -6.48
N ALA A 196 -24.90 9.75 -7.19
CA ALA A 196 -24.62 10.67 -8.30
C ALA A 196 -23.72 11.85 -7.86
N GLU A 197 -23.95 12.39 -6.67
CA GLU A 197 -23.13 13.46 -6.09
C GLU A 197 -21.67 13.05 -5.81
N ALA A 198 -21.47 11.84 -5.26
CA ALA A 198 -20.13 11.31 -5.02
C ALA A 198 -19.39 10.97 -6.33
N GLN A 199 -20.12 10.67 -7.39
CA GLN A 199 -19.58 10.49 -8.74
C GLN A 199 -19.19 11.83 -9.36
N GLU A 200 -20.05 12.84 -9.30
CA GLU A 200 -19.77 14.19 -9.80
C GLU A 200 -18.56 14.83 -9.11
N THR A 201 -18.41 14.59 -7.81
CA THR A 201 -17.25 15.04 -7.04
C THR A 201 -15.96 14.35 -7.51
N LEU A 202 -16.01 13.04 -7.79
CA LEU A 202 -14.85 12.31 -8.34
C LEU A 202 -14.41 12.88 -9.68
N GLU A 203 -15.35 13.06 -10.59
CA GLU A 203 -15.09 13.57 -11.94
C GLU A 203 -14.50 14.98 -11.89
N GLY A 204 -14.98 15.83 -10.97
CA GLY A 204 -14.42 17.15 -10.73
C GLY A 204 -12.96 17.10 -10.24
N VAL A 205 -12.65 16.27 -9.26
CA VAL A 205 -11.26 16.11 -8.79
C VAL A 205 -10.35 15.55 -9.90
N GLN A 206 -10.82 14.57 -10.66
CA GLN A 206 -10.08 14.04 -11.83
C GLN A 206 -9.81 15.13 -12.87
N LYS A 207 -10.79 16.01 -13.11
CA LYS A 207 -10.61 17.15 -14.02
C LYS A 207 -9.54 18.10 -13.50
N ILE A 208 -9.53 18.42 -12.21
CA ILE A 208 -8.53 19.30 -11.61
C ILE A 208 -7.12 18.73 -11.78
N TYR A 209 -6.89 17.43 -11.53
CA TYR A 209 -5.59 16.81 -11.80
C TYR A 209 -5.14 17.00 -13.26
N LYS A 210 -6.04 16.74 -14.22
CA LYS A 210 -5.75 16.87 -15.66
C LYS A 210 -5.46 18.32 -16.06
N ASP A 211 -6.26 19.28 -15.58
CA ASP A 211 -6.07 20.71 -15.86
C ASP A 211 -4.72 21.23 -15.31
N HIS A 212 -4.23 20.60 -14.24
CA HIS A 212 -2.94 20.91 -13.63
C HIS A 212 -1.76 20.12 -14.20
N GLY A 213 -1.97 19.33 -15.26
CA GLY A 213 -0.91 18.68 -16.04
C GLY A 213 -0.61 17.22 -15.66
N TRP A 214 -1.37 16.61 -14.75
CA TRP A 214 -1.20 15.20 -14.42
C TRP A 214 -1.54 14.31 -15.63
N PRO A 215 -0.79 13.21 -15.92
CA PRO A 215 0.35 12.67 -15.17
C PRO A 215 1.74 13.09 -15.70
N ASP A 216 1.84 14.12 -16.54
CA ASP A 216 3.12 14.59 -17.07
C ASP A 216 3.86 15.41 -16.01
N LEU A 217 4.83 14.81 -15.31
CA LEU A 217 5.58 15.45 -14.24
C LEU A 217 6.32 16.73 -14.68
N MET A 218 6.59 16.91 -15.97
CA MET A 218 7.19 18.15 -16.48
C MET A 218 6.19 19.31 -16.55
N ARG A 219 4.89 19.00 -16.56
CA ARG A 219 3.78 19.97 -16.64
C ARG A 219 2.97 20.04 -15.35
N TYR A 220 3.08 19.01 -14.51
CA TYR A 220 2.28 18.87 -13.31
C TYR A 220 2.64 19.93 -12.27
N ARG A 221 1.65 20.75 -11.91
CA ARG A 221 1.78 21.78 -10.87
C ARG A 221 1.12 21.27 -9.59
N LYS A 222 1.89 20.50 -8.81
CA LYS A 222 1.42 19.82 -7.58
C LYS A 222 0.71 20.77 -6.62
N ASP A 223 1.38 21.81 -6.15
CA ASP A 223 0.83 22.69 -5.11
C ASP A 223 -0.44 23.41 -5.57
N ASP A 224 -0.45 23.94 -6.80
CA ASP A 224 -1.63 24.55 -7.41
C ASP A 224 -2.79 23.55 -7.53
N CYS A 225 -2.48 22.29 -7.86
CA CYS A 225 -3.46 21.22 -8.02
C CYS A 225 -4.11 20.88 -6.67
N LEU A 226 -3.31 20.68 -5.63
CA LEU A 226 -3.80 20.34 -4.29
C LEU A 226 -4.63 21.50 -3.71
N ALA A 227 -4.21 22.76 -3.92
CA ALA A 227 -4.98 23.92 -3.52
C ALA A 227 -6.34 24.01 -4.25
N ALA A 228 -6.37 23.71 -5.55
CA ALA A 228 -7.60 23.68 -6.33
C ALA A 228 -8.55 22.54 -5.89
N ILE A 229 -8.01 21.36 -5.57
CA ILE A 229 -8.79 20.24 -5.02
C ILE A 229 -9.40 20.64 -3.67
N GLU A 230 -8.61 21.21 -2.76
CA GLU A 230 -9.11 21.64 -1.45
C GLU A 230 -10.23 22.68 -1.58
N ALA A 231 -10.05 23.69 -2.44
CA ALA A 231 -11.07 24.70 -2.70
C ALA A 231 -12.35 24.08 -3.29
N TYR A 232 -12.20 23.14 -4.22
CA TYR A 232 -13.33 22.43 -4.83
C TYR A 232 -14.10 21.59 -3.80
N LEU A 233 -13.41 20.81 -2.97
CA LEU A 233 -14.06 19.97 -1.96
C LEU A 233 -14.84 20.79 -0.92
N LYS A 234 -14.35 21.98 -0.54
CA LYS A 234 -15.08 22.91 0.34
C LYS A 234 -16.42 23.39 -0.22
N THR A 235 -16.66 23.26 -1.53
CA THR A 235 -17.96 23.60 -2.15
C THR A 235 -18.95 22.43 -2.17
N ARG A 236 -18.50 21.25 -1.75
CA ARG A 236 -19.25 19.98 -1.76
C ARG A 236 -19.63 19.50 -0.36
N ASP A 237 -19.15 20.17 0.69
CA ASP A 237 -19.54 19.98 2.09
C ASP A 237 -20.76 20.86 2.44
#